data_AF-I0J0H2-F1
#
_entry.id   AF-I0J0H2-F1
#
_cell.length_a   1.000
_cell.length_b   1.000
_cell.length_c   1.000
_cell.angle_alpha   90.00
_cell.angle_beta   90.00
_cell.angle_gamma   90.00
#
_symmetry.space_group_name_H-M   'P 1'
#
loop_
_entity.id
_entity.type
_entity.pdbx_description
1 polymer ?
#
loop_
_entity_poly.entity_id
_entity_poly.type
_entity_poly.pdbx_seq_one_letter_code
_entity_poly.pdbx_strand_id
1 'polypeptide(L)'
;HVGGGTKTRRPITLHMKYNSACVQPHCYLITDEFGEQEATLEELQDYIENENSRLDRESQFWSKEIVVRIEYKFCPNLTIIDTPGLISAAPGKRNTTLQNSARQVEAMVRQKMEQKEYIILCLEDSNDWSNATTRRLVDPSLTRTVVVSTKLDTRIPQFARPHDVEMYLRPPARLLEPTMLGGSPFFTSVPSGRVGNSKDAIFRSNEHFREAVADREALDVAELESRLGRKLERAERARIGVGQLRRFAEHLLQRRYLENVPTIVPVLEKEYRNASRRLEETQVELNDLHPEKLKEKGRVFRESFLSKLALLLRGTVAAPPERFGETLADEHIRGGAFVGPDNKPVMVNEQLPNAHMRLFGGAQYHRAMAEFRAGIGTINCPDISREEIVNACGIDDF
;
A
#
# COMPACT_ATOMS: atom_id res chain seq x y z
N HIS A 1 1.11 7.27 31.62
CA HIS A 1 0.91 8.71 31.95
C HIS A 1 -0.04 9.36 30.92
N VAL A 2 -1.15 9.98 31.31
CA VAL A 2 -1.92 10.87 30.40
C VAL A 2 -1.61 12.31 30.79
N GLY A 3 -0.64 12.92 30.13
CA GLY A 3 -0.20 14.29 30.42
C GLY A 3 0.96 14.74 29.56
N GLY A 4 0.71 15.79 28.78
CA GLY A 4 1.65 16.81 28.27
C GLY A 4 2.76 16.36 27.32
N GLY A 5 2.70 16.80 26.06
CA GLY A 5 3.76 16.67 25.06
C GLY A 5 3.79 15.31 24.37
N THR A 6 4.27 15.27 23.12
CA THR A 6 4.41 14.05 22.32
C THR A 6 5.34 13.04 22.99
N LYS A 7 4.77 12.17 23.82
CA LYS A 7 5.48 11.05 24.47
C LYS A 7 5.67 9.87 23.54
N THR A 8 4.72 9.66 22.61
CA THR A 8 4.78 8.59 21.62
C THR A 8 5.76 8.98 20.51
N ARG A 9 6.88 8.26 20.42
CA ARG A 9 7.91 8.43 19.36
C ARG A 9 7.91 7.30 18.32
N ARG A 10 7.13 6.25 18.60
CA ARG A 10 6.94 5.07 17.77
C ARG A 10 5.44 4.74 17.73
N PRO A 11 4.83 4.50 16.55
CA PRO A 11 3.42 4.17 16.47
C PRO A 11 3.09 2.89 17.23
N ILE A 12 1.89 2.82 17.80
CA ILE A 12 1.43 1.67 18.60
C ILE A 12 0.12 1.16 18.00
N THR A 13 0.11 -0.07 17.53
CA THR A 13 -1.08 -0.75 17.02
C THR A 13 -1.71 -1.58 18.12
N LEU A 14 -2.91 -1.21 18.53
CA LEU A 14 -3.70 -1.86 19.57
C LEU A 14 -4.82 -2.66 18.92
N HIS A 15 -4.66 -3.98 18.87
CA HIS A 15 -5.73 -4.92 18.52
C HIS A 15 -6.57 -5.23 19.75
N MET A 16 -7.72 -4.56 19.88
CA MET A 16 -8.64 -4.79 20.99
C MET A 16 -9.73 -5.78 20.57
N LYS A 17 -9.99 -6.74 21.45
CA LYS A 17 -11.04 -7.74 21.25
C LYS A 17 -11.87 -7.89 22.52
N TYR A 18 -13.18 -7.78 22.33
CA TYR A 18 -14.14 -8.07 23.38
C TYR A 18 -14.11 -9.57 23.70
N ASN A 19 -13.92 -9.90 24.97
CA ASN A 19 -14.02 -11.26 25.46
C ASN A 19 -14.70 -11.26 26.83
N SER A 20 -15.95 -11.73 26.91
CA SER A 20 -16.73 -11.72 28.15
C SER A 20 -16.14 -12.58 29.27
N ALA A 21 -15.32 -13.57 28.93
CA ALA A 21 -14.65 -14.44 29.90
C ALA A 21 -13.41 -13.80 30.54
N CYS A 22 -12.81 -12.79 29.89
CA CYS A 22 -11.60 -12.12 30.37
C CYS A 22 -11.97 -11.04 31.42
N VAL A 23 -11.97 -11.44 32.70
CA VAL A 23 -12.22 -10.55 33.85
C VAL A 23 -11.03 -9.62 34.13
N GLN A 24 -9.83 -10.02 33.72
CA GLN A 24 -8.62 -9.22 33.63
C GLN A 24 -8.16 -9.13 32.16
N PRO A 25 -7.40 -8.10 31.78
CA PRO A 25 -6.93 -7.93 30.40
C PRO A 25 -5.82 -8.93 30.09
N HIS A 26 -6.07 -9.80 29.10
CA HIS A 26 -5.05 -10.69 28.55
C HIS A 26 -4.32 -9.96 27.42
N CYS A 27 -3.01 -9.87 27.54
CA CYS A 27 -2.21 -8.98 26.73
C CYS A 27 -1.11 -9.75 26.01
N TYR A 28 -0.85 -9.37 24.76
CA TYR A 28 0.15 -10.01 23.92
C TYR A 28 0.97 -8.96 23.17
N LEU A 29 2.29 -9.10 23.22
CA LEU A 29 3.22 -8.32 22.40
C LEU A 29 3.58 -9.13 21.16
N ILE A 30 3.40 -8.53 19.98
CA ILE A 30 3.71 -9.17 18.71
C ILE A 30 5.02 -8.59 18.17
N THR A 31 6.02 -9.45 18.00
CA THR A 31 7.35 -9.10 17.49
C THR A 31 7.68 -9.93 16.25
N ASP A 32 8.50 -9.38 15.35
CA ASP A 32 8.91 -10.09 14.14
C ASP A 32 9.80 -11.31 14.45
N GLU A 33 10.56 -11.25 15.55
CA GLU A 33 11.53 -12.28 15.94
C GLU A 33 10.86 -13.48 16.62
N PHE A 34 9.90 -13.23 17.51
CA PHE A 34 9.32 -14.26 18.37
C PHE A 34 7.82 -14.47 18.15
N GLY A 35 7.21 -13.74 17.22
CA GLY A 35 5.78 -13.77 17.00
C GLY A 35 5.00 -13.20 18.19
N GLU A 36 3.90 -13.86 18.54
CA GLU A 36 3.02 -13.45 19.63
C GLU A 36 3.52 -13.97 20.98
N GLN A 37 3.77 -13.06 21.93
CA GLN A 37 4.22 -13.36 23.28
C GLN A 37 3.21 -12.83 24.30
N GLU A 38 2.81 -13.66 25.26
CA GLU A 38 1.97 -13.21 26.38
C GLU A 38 2.76 -12.25 27.27
N ALA A 39 2.12 -11.18 27.70
CA ALA A 39 2.68 -10.16 28.57
C ALA A 39 1.61 -9.66 29.54
N THR A 40 2.02 -9.14 30.69
CA THR A 40 1.14 -8.40 31.59
C THR A 40 0.96 -6.97 31.11
N LEU A 41 -0.07 -6.27 31.62
CA LEU A 41 -0.23 -4.84 31.34
C LEU A 41 0.96 -3.99 31.82
N GLU A 42 1.57 -4.37 32.93
CA GLU A 42 2.74 -3.67 33.49
C GLU A 42 3.95 -3.84 32.58
N GLU A 43 4.25 -5.06 32.16
CA GLU A 43 5.34 -5.35 31.21
C GLU A 43 5.15 -4.62 29.87
N LEU A 44 3.91 -4.57 29.35
CA LEU A 44 3.62 -3.80 28.15
C LEU A 44 3.85 -2.30 28.33
N GLN A 45 3.43 -1.74 29.47
CA GLN A 45 3.65 -0.32 29.79
C GLN A 45 5.14 -0.03 29.89
N ASP A 46 5.89 -0.86 30.61
CA ASP A 46 7.33 -0.73 30.78
C ASP A 46 8.04 -0.84 29.42
N TYR A 47 7.65 -1.79 28.57
CA TYR A 47 8.20 -1.92 27.22
C TYR A 47 7.99 -0.65 26.38
N ILE A 48 6.75 -0.12 26.36
CA ILE A 48 6.42 1.09 25.60
C ILE A 48 7.15 2.32 26.17
N GLU A 49 7.21 2.47 27.48
CA GLU A 49 7.90 3.60 28.13
C GLU A 49 9.42 3.53 27.93
N ASN A 50 10.02 2.34 27.98
CA ASN A 50 11.44 2.12 27.71
C ASN A 50 11.80 2.41 26.26
N GLU A 51 11.00 1.93 25.30
CA GLU A 51 11.22 2.21 23.87
C GLU A 51 11.09 3.70 23.55
N ASN A 52 10.08 4.38 24.11
CA ASN A 52 9.95 5.83 23.95
C ASN A 52 11.14 6.57 24.57
N SER A 53 11.60 6.16 25.76
CA SER A 53 12.76 6.77 26.44
C SER A 53 14.08 6.54 25.69
N ARG A 54 14.23 5.38 25.03
CA ARG A 54 15.36 5.10 24.14
C ARG A 54 15.37 6.03 22.93
N LEU A 55 14.25 6.12 22.21
CA LEU A 55 14.11 6.99 21.05
C LEU A 55 14.22 8.48 21.40
N ASP A 56 13.80 8.86 22.62
CA ASP A 56 13.95 10.23 23.13
C ASP A 56 15.42 10.61 23.30
N ARG A 57 16.22 9.75 23.94
CA ARG A 57 17.67 9.94 24.08
C ARG A 57 18.38 10.00 22.73
N GLU A 58 17.92 9.21 21.75
CA GLU A 58 18.45 9.19 20.40
C GLU A 58 17.94 10.37 19.54
N SER A 59 16.98 11.16 20.02
CA SER A 59 16.30 12.22 19.25
C SER A 59 15.70 11.73 17.94
N GLN A 60 15.18 10.50 17.94
CA GLN A 60 14.64 9.82 16.75
C GLN A 60 13.16 9.49 16.90
N PHE A 61 12.55 9.21 15.75
CA PHE A 61 11.23 8.63 15.61
C PHE A 61 11.34 7.37 14.77
N TRP A 62 10.62 6.31 15.14
CA TRP A 62 10.67 5.04 14.42
C TRP A 62 9.31 4.69 13.83
N SER A 63 9.24 4.46 12.51
CA SER A 63 8.00 4.18 11.79
C SER A 63 7.47 2.74 11.97
N LYS A 64 8.32 1.82 12.47
CA LYS A 64 7.92 0.44 12.76
C LYS A 64 7.01 0.43 13.99
N GLU A 65 5.83 -0.16 13.87
CA GLU A 65 4.85 -0.18 14.96
C GLU A 65 5.29 -1.07 16.12
N ILE A 66 4.86 -0.74 17.33
CA ILE A 66 4.71 -1.70 18.43
C ILE A 66 3.31 -2.31 18.28
N VAL A 67 3.22 -3.62 18.07
CA VAL A 67 1.93 -4.28 17.86
C VAL A 67 1.53 -5.03 19.13
N VAL A 68 0.37 -4.70 19.67
CA VAL A 68 -0.16 -5.24 20.92
C VAL A 68 -1.57 -5.76 20.69
N ARG A 69 -1.87 -6.97 21.18
CA ARG A 69 -3.22 -7.52 21.23
C ARG A 69 -3.72 -7.57 22.66
N ILE A 70 -4.95 -7.10 22.89
CA ILE A 70 -5.58 -7.07 24.21
C ILE A 70 -6.97 -7.71 24.09
N GLU A 71 -7.20 -8.75 24.89
CA GLU A 71 -8.53 -9.34 25.09
C GLU A 71 -9.07 -8.97 26.46
N TYR A 72 -10.26 -8.37 26.49
CA TYR A 72 -10.87 -7.96 27.76
C TYR A 72 -12.38 -7.80 27.66
N LYS A 73 -13.11 -8.03 28.76
CA LYS A 73 -14.57 -7.83 28.81
C LYS A 73 -15.02 -6.39 28.56
N PHE A 74 -14.11 -5.42 28.66
CA PHE A 74 -14.40 -4.00 28.39
C PHE A 74 -13.76 -3.47 27.11
N CYS A 75 -13.00 -4.28 26.39
CA CYS A 75 -12.43 -3.88 25.10
C CYS A 75 -13.54 -3.75 24.04
N PRO A 76 -13.49 -2.72 23.18
CA PRO A 76 -14.20 -2.74 21.91
C PRO A 76 -13.59 -3.79 20.98
N ASN A 77 -14.34 -4.21 19.96
CA ASN A 77 -13.80 -4.97 18.83
C ASN A 77 -13.27 -3.98 17.80
N LEU A 78 -12.02 -3.55 17.97
CA LEU A 78 -11.46 -2.40 17.28
C LEU A 78 -9.94 -2.49 17.21
N THR A 79 -9.36 -2.16 16.06
CA THR A 79 -7.91 -1.90 15.94
C THR A 79 -7.67 -0.40 15.83
N ILE A 80 -6.81 0.15 16.66
CA ILE A 80 -6.37 1.55 16.61
C ILE A 80 -4.87 1.60 16.43
N ILE A 81 -4.39 2.49 15.56
CA ILE A 81 -2.98 2.84 15.44
C ILE A 81 -2.79 4.20 16.07
N ASP A 82 -2.18 4.25 17.26
CA ASP A 82 -1.76 5.49 17.89
C ASP A 82 -0.49 5.98 17.20
N THR A 83 -0.53 7.19 16.64
CA THR A 83 0.60 7.80 15.95
C THR A 83 1.22 8.91 16.80
N PRO A 84 2.53 9.18 16.69
CA PRO A 84 3.13 10.37 17.29
C PRO A 84 2.32 11.64 16.96
N GLY A 85 2.05 12.46 17.97
CA GLY A 85 1.27 13.68 17.80
C GLY A 85 1.98 14.70 16.92
N LEU A 86 1.23 15.44 16.09
CA LEU A 86 1.83 16.47 15.25
C LEU A 86 2.42 17.61 16.09
N ILE A 87 3.65 18.02 15.77
CA ILE A 87 4.38 19.08 16.46
C ILE A 87 4.26 20.37 15.64
N SER A 88 3.73 21.44 16.23
CA SER A 88 3.77 22.77 15.63
C SER A 88 5.05 23.49 16.09
N ALA A 89 6.06 23.55 15.21
CA ALA A 89 7.32 24.24 15.50
C ALA A 89 7.37 25.62 14.82
N ALA A 90 7.56 26.68 15.60
CA ALA A 90 7.68 28.03 15.06
C ALA A 90 8.95 28.18 14.18
N PRO A 91 8.89 28.94 13.08
CA PRO A 91 10.03 29.16 12.19
C PRO A 91 11.18 29.89 12.91
N GLY A 92 12.41 29.62 12.50
CA GLY A 92 13.61 30.28 13.02
C GLY A 92 14.72 29.31 13.49
N LYS A 93 15.97 29.80 13.46
CA LYS A 93 17.18 28.99 13.74
C LYS A 93 17.21 28.37 15.14
N ARG A 94 16.57 29.01 16.13
CA ARG A 94 16.50 28.49 17.52
C ARG A 94 15.60 27.24 17.65
N ASN A 95 14.70 27.01 16.69
CA ASN A 95 13.74 25.91 16.70
C ASN A 95 14.07 24.83 15.67
N THR A 96 15.29 24.82 15.12
CA THR A 96 15.68 23.89 14.05
C THR A 96 15.46 22.42 14.45
N THR A 97 15.81 22.05 15.68
CA THR A 97 15.59 20.69 16.20
C THR A 97 14.12 20.32 16.24
N LEU A 98 13.27 21.23 16.74
CA LEU A 98 11.81 21.02 16.80
C LEU A 98 11.19 20.97 15.40
N GLN A 99 11.68 21.76 14.45
CA GLN A 99 11.24 21.71 13.05
C GLN A 99 11.63 20.38 12.40
N ASN A 100 12.82 19.85 12.69
CA ASN A 100 13.24 18.54 12.21
C ASN A 100 12.37 17.43 12.80
N SER A 101 12.09 17.45 14.11
CA SER A 101 11.16 16.51 14.75
C SER A 101 9.75 16.60 14.16
N ALA A 102 9.24 17.82 13.93
CA ALA A 102 7.93 18.03 13.30
C ALA A 102 7.87 17.41 11.90
N ARG A 103 8.90 17.59 11.08
CA ARG A 103 9.00 16.98 9.73
C ARG A 103 9.05 15.46 9.79
N GLN A 104 9.81 14.87 10.73
CA GLN A 104 9.90 13.42 10.90
C GLN A 104 8.54 12.81 11.29
N VAL A 105 7.85 13.44 12.25
CA VAL A 105 6.51 13.00 12.66
C VAL A 105 5.51 13.16 11.52
N GLU A 106 5.50 14.30 10.83
CA GLU A 106 4.63 14.52 9.68
C GLU A 106 4.86 13.46 8.58
N ALA A 107 6.12 13.17 8.23
CA ALA A 107 6.44 12.16 7.23
C ALA A 107 5.93 10.76 7.64
N MET A 108 6.09 10.40 8.91
CA MET A 108 5.59 9.12 9.44
C MET A 108 4.08 9.02 9.39
N VAL A 109 3.37 10.07 9.82
CA VAL A 109 1.91 10.14 9.74
C VAL A 109 1.48 10.04 8.28
N ARG A 110 2.07 10.83 7.37
CA ARG A 110 1.76 10.77 5.93
C ARG A 110 1.94 9.38 5.35
N GLN A 111 3.04 8.69 5.67
CA GLN A 111 3.29 7.33 5.21
C GLN A 111 2.19 6.36 5.63
N LYS A 112 1.74 6.40 6.90
CA LYS A 112 0.61 5.57 7.36
C LYS A 112 -0.68 5.90 6.64
N MET A 113 -0.83 7.16 6.24
CA MET A 113 -2.04 7.68 5.62
C MET A 113 -2.09 7.43 4.11
N GLU A 114 -1.02 6.91 3.50
CA GLU A 114 -1.04 6.41 2.12
C GLU A 114 -2.00 5.22 1.96
N GLN A 115 -2.24 4.46 3.03
CA GLN A 115 -3.24 3.41 3.06
C GLN A 115 -4.63 4.04 3.01
N LYS A 116 -5.31 3.93 1.87
CA LYS A 116 -6.58 4.59 1.59
C LYS A 116 -7.74 4.00 2.39
N GLU A 117 -7.61 2.74 2.78
CA GLU A 117 -8.57 1.96 3.54
C GLU A 117 -8.59 2.35 5.02
N TYR A 118 -7.58 3.07 5.51
CA TYR A 118 -7.53 3.54 6.89
C TYR A 118 -8.52 4.67 7.12
N ILE A 119 -9.34 4.49 8.16
CA ILE A 119 -10.17 5.55 8.73
C ILE A 119 -9.29 6.41 9.65
N ILE A 120 -9.37 7.72 9.48
CA ILE A 120 -8.60 8.69 10.25
C ILE A 120 -9.45 9.15 11.42
N LEU A 121 -8.94 8.96 12.64
CA LEU A 121 -9.51 9.57 13.84
C LEU A 121 -8.75 10.86 14.16
N CYS A 122 -9.28 11.99 13.73
CA CYS A 122 -8.65 13.30 13.92
C CYS A 122 -9.06 13.88 15.28
N LEU A 123 -8.18 13.72 16.27
CA LEU A 123 -8.36 14.30 17.60
C LEU A 123 -7.92 15.76 17.62
N GLU A 124 -8.78 16.64 18.09
CA GLU A 124 -8.49 18.05 18.23
C GLU A 124 -8.89 18.60 19.59
N ASP A 125 -8.14 19.62 20.02
CA ASP A 125 -8.44 20.48 21.15
C ASP A 125 -8.67 21.90 20.59
N SER A 126 -9.70 22.01 19.76
CA SER A 126 -9.97 23.21 18.97
C SER A 126 -10.98 24.10 19.70
N ASN A 127 -10.52 25.27 20.13
CA ASN A 127 -11.40 26.36 20.60
C ASN A 127 -12.15 27.01 19.44
N ASP A 128 -11.62 26.90 18.21
CA ASP A 128 -12.20 27.42 16.98
C ASP A 128 -11.95 26.44 15.83
N TRP A 129 -12.99 26.12 15.08
CA TRP A 129 -12.96 25.24 13.92
C TRP A 129 -12.20 25.82 12.73
N SER A 130 -11.93 27.14 12.72
CA SER A 130 -11.14 27.78 11.68
C SER A 130 -9.66 27.37 11.67
N ASN A 131 -9.13 26.94 12.83
CA ASN A 131 -7.70 26.76 13.05
C ASN A 131 -7.25 25.29 12.92
N ALA A 132 -7.68 24.62 11.85
CA ALA A 132 -7.54 23.18 11.65
C ALA A 132 -6.32 22.80 10.78
N THR A 133 -5.11 23.11 11.24
CA THR A 133 -3.86 22.80 10.52
C THR A 133 -3.65 21.29 10.31
N THR A 134 -4.08 20.46 11.27
CA THR A 134 -3.94 19.00 11.23
C THR A 134 -4.77 18.34 10.12
N ARG A 135 -6.02 18.79 9.91
CA ARG A 135 -6.96 18.16 8.95
C ARG A 135 -6.47 18.20 7.51
N ARG A 136 -6.05 19.38 7.07
CA ARG A 136 -5.60 19.63 5.69
C ARG A 136 -4.33 18.86 5.34
N LEU A 137 -3.53 18.52 6.34
CA LEU A 137 -2.28 17.79 6.18
C LEU A 137 -2.54 16.32 5.86
N VAL A 138 -3.54 15.72 6.50
CA VAL A 138 -3.75 14.26 6.53
C VAL A 138 -4.81 13.80 5.52
N ASP A 139 -5.94 14.52 5.42
CA ASP A 139 -7.02 14.21 4.48
C ASP A 139 -7.78 15.50 4.11
N PRO A 140 -7.36 16.20 3.04
CA PRO A 140 -7.97 17.48 2.63
C PRO A 140 -9.47 17.38 2.36
N SER A 141 -9.94 16.21 1.92
CA SER A 141 -11.33 15.96 1.56
C SER A 141 -12.19 15.50 2.74
N LEU A 142 -11.57 15.15 3.87
CA LEU A 142 -12.18 14.51 5.04
C LEU A 142 -12.99 13.23 4.74
N THR A 143 -12.97 12.69 3.52
CA THR A 143 -13.84 11.57 3.07
C THR A 143 -13.67 10.28 3.86
N ARG A 144 -12.54 10.13 4.56
CA ARG A 144 -12.25 9.00 5.44
C ARG A 144 -11.91 9.42 6.87
N THR A 145 -12.26 10.65 7.25
CA THR A 145 -11.89 11.24 8.54
C THR A 145 -13.10 11.42 9.46
N VAL A 146 -12.96 10.95 10.69
CA VAL A 146 -13.84 11.23 11.83
C VAL A 146 -13.16 12.31 12.67
N VAL A 147 -13.82 13.46 12.83
CA VAL A 147 -13.31 14.56 13.65
C VAL A 147 -13.84 14.42 15.08
N VAL A 148 -12.95 14.51 16.06
CA VAL A 148 -13.29 14.42 17.48
C VAL A 148 -12.71 15.62 18.22
N SER A 149 -13.57 16.44 18.79
CA SER A 149 -13.16 17.44 19.77
C SER A 149 -13.05 16.80 21.14
N THR A 150 -11.88 16.95 21.75
CA THR A 150 -11.56 16.47 23.09
C THR A 150 -11.71 17.59 24.12
N LYS A 151 -11.62 17.25 25.41
CA LYS A 151 -11.69 18.20 26.54
C LYS A 151 -12.96 19.07 26.54
N LEU A 152 -14.08 18.49 26.13
CA LEU A 152 -15.35 19.20 26.06
C LEU A 152 -15.75 19.79 27.42
N ASP A 153 -15.47 19.09 28.52
CA ASP A 153 -15.62 19.52 29.91
C ASP A 153 -14.91 20.84 30.22
N THR A 154 -13.76 21.08 29.61
CA THR A 154 -13.04 22.36 29.75
C THR A 154 -13.60 23.46 28.87
N ARG A 155 -14.27 23.07 27.78
CA ARG A 155 -14.83 23.99 26.79
C ARG A 155 -16.21 24.51 27.21
N ILE A 156 -17.07 23.66 27.77
CA ILE A 156 -18.44 24.01 28.15
C ILE A 156 -18.52 25.28 29.04
N PRO A 157 -17.68 25.43 30.09
CA PRO A 157 -17.72 26.62 30.94
C PRO A 157 -17.35 27.93 30.23
N GLN A 158 -16.66 27.85 29.09
CA GLN A 158 -16.19 29.02 28.33
C GLN A 158 -17.28 29.60 27.41
N PHE A 159 -18.40 28.89 27.21
CA PHE A 159 -19.50 29.42 26.42
C PHE A 159 -20.23 30.53 27.19
N ALA A 160 -20.17 31.74 26.63
CA ALA A 160 -20.82 32.92 27.20
C ALA A 160 -22.30 32.99 26.81
N ARG A 161 -22.64 32.53 25.59
CA ARG A 161 -24.01 32.63 25.04
C ARG A 161 -24.48 31.27 24.49
N PRO A 162 -25.80 31.00 24.49
CA PRO A 162 -26.37 29.80 23.86
C PRO A 162 -25.95 29.64 22.39
N HIS A 163 -25.87 30.75 21.66
CA HIS A 163 -25.45 30.75 20.26
C HIS A 163 -24.02 30.23 20.04
N ASP A 164 -23.12 30.46 21.00
CA ASP A 164 -21.74 29.97 20.91
C ASP A 164 -21.71 28.43 20.96
N VAL A 165 -22.60 27.83 21.77
CA VAL A 165 -22.79 26.38 21.86
C VAL A 165 -23.33 25.84 20.53
N GLU A 166 -24.35 26.48 19.95
CA GLU A 166 -24.94 26.05 18.68
C GLU A 166 -23.93 26.07 17.54
N MET A 167 -23.17 27.15 17.41
CA MET A 167 -22.15 27.28 16.37
C MET A 167 -21.02 26.26 16.56
N TYR A 168 -20.71 25.92 17.81
CA TYR A 168 -19.69 24.92 18.12
C TYR A 168 -20.15 23.49 17.81
N LEU A 169 -21.37 23.13 18.17
CA LEU A 169 -21.95 21.80 17.89
C LEU A 169 -22.29 21.61 16.41
N ARG A 170 -22.60 22.70 15.70
CA ARG A 170 -22.95 22.72 14.26
C ARG A 170 -22.02 23.66 13.50
N PRO A 171 -20.74 23.28 13.33
CA PRO A 171 -19.80 24.06 12.55
C PRO A 171 -20.32 24.28 11.12
N PRO A 172 -20.24 25.51 10.58
CA PRO A 172 -20.57 25.78 9.19
C PRO A 172 -19.75 24.90 8.22
N ALA A 173 -20.38 24.46 7.12
CA ALA A 173 -19.75 23.59 6.12
C ALA A 173 -18.42 24.13 5.54
N ARG A 174 -18.26 25.46 5.50
CA ARG A 174 -17.01 26.11 5.06
C ARG A 174 -15.81 25.86 6.01
N LEU A 175 -16.07 25.53 7.27
CA LEU A 175 -15.05 25.24 8.28
C LEU A 175 -14.79 23.74 8.41
N LEU A 176 -15.82 22.92 8.13
CA LEU A 176 -15.77 21.48 8.19
C LEU A 176 -16.54 20.89 7.01
N GLU A 177 -15.81 20.18 6.14
CA GLU A 177 -16.36 19.62 4.91
C GLU A 177 -17.51 18.63 5.20
N PRO A 178 -18.64 18.71 4.46
CA PRO A 178 -19.78 17.80 4.63
C PRO A 178 -19.45 16.32 4.38
N THR A 179 -18.36 16.06 3.66
CA THR A 179 -17.86 14.72 3.30
C THR A 179 -17.24 13.96 4.47
N MET A 180 -17.05 14.59 5.62
CA MET A 180 -16.48 13.92 6.78
C MET A 180 -17.34 12.75 7.28
N LEU A 181 -16.68 11.72 7.78
CA LEU A 181 -17.36 10.54 8.27
C LEU A 181 -18.20 10.87 9.50
N GLY A 182 -19.50 10.63 9.38
CA GLY A 182 -20.48 10.96 10.41
C GLY A 182 -21.16 12.31 10.20
N GLY A 183 -20.70 13.18 9.30
CA GLY A 183 -21.38 14.43 8.93
C GLY A 183 -21.37 15.55 9.98
N SER A 184 -20.99 15.27 11.23
CA SER A 184 -20.68 16.28 12.26
C SER A 184 -19.55 15.76 13.18
N PRO A 185 -18.80 16.63 13.87
CA PRO A 185 -17.77 16.19 14.82
C PRO A 185 -18.38 15.44 16.01
N PHE A 186 -17.58 14.59 16.64
CA PHE A 186 -17.87 14.05 17.98
C PHE A 186 -17.23 14.94 19.04
N PHE A 187 -17.87 15.03 20.20
CA PHE A 187 -17.41 15.84 21.33
C PHE A 187 -17.25 14.94 22.54
N THR A 188 -16.05 14.91 23.12
CA THR A 188 -15.71 13.95 24.17
C THR A 188 -14.99 14.60 25.34
N SER A 189 -15.31 14.13 26.53
CA SER A 189 -14.54 14.37 27.76
C SER A 189 -14.16 13.02 28.34
N VAL A 190 -12.93 12.93 28.85
CA VAL A 190 -12.43 11.72 29.50
C VAL A 190 -12.01 12.10 30.92
N PRO A 191 -12.56 11.46 31.96
CA PRO A 191 -12.12 11.68 33.33
C PRO A 191 -10.60 11.48 33.45
N SER A 192 -9.92 12.46 34.04
CA SER A 192 -8.49 12.38 34.26
C SER A 192 -8.18 11.52 35.49
N GLY A 193 -7.20 10.63 35.38
CA GLY A 193 -6.73 9.80 36.49
C GLY A 193 -6.35 8.39 36.11
N ARG A 194 -5.60 7.74 37.00
CA ARG A 194 -5.19 6.34 36.82
C ARG A 194 -6.16 5.39 37.48
N VAL A 195 -6.29 4.21 36.87
CA VAL A 195 -6.94 3.06 37.48
C VAL A 195 -5.91 2.25 38.25
N GLY A 196 -6.25 1.83 39.46
CA GLY A 196 -5.44 0.90 40.25
C GLY A 196 -5.56 1.13 41.75
N ASN A 197 -4.63 0.52 42.49
CA ASN A 197 -4.55 0.60 43.94
C ASN A 197 -3.41 1.50 44.44
N SER A 198 -2.70 2.19 43.53
CA SER A 198 -1.62 3.10 43.91
C SER A 198 -2.18 4.36 44.59
N LYS A 199 -1.32 5.06 45.35
CA LYS A 199 -1.72 6.31 46.04
C LYS A 199 -2.22 7.40 45.08
N ASP A 200 -1.77 7.35 43.82
CA ASP A 200 -2.13 8.30 42.76
C ASP A 200 -3.30 7.80 41.89
N ALA A 201 -3.89 6.63 42.21
CA ALA A 201 -5.03 6.10 41.49
C ALA A 201 -6.31 6.84 41.91
N ILE A 202 -6.91 7.53 40.96
CA ILE A 202 -8.21 8.20 41.13
C ILE A 202 -9.34 7.17 41.05
N PHE A 203 -9.18 6.13 40.23
CA PHE A 203 -10.18 5.11 40.00
C PHE A 203 -9.73 3.77 40.60
N ARG A 204 -10.51 3.24 41.54
CA ARG A 204 -10.23 1.97 42.23
C ARG A 204 -10.31 0.72 41.32
N SER A 205 -11.06 0.80 40.22
CA SER A 205 -11.25 -0.34 39.30
C SER A 205 -11.59 0.14 37.89
N ASN A 206 -11.49 -0.78 36.92
CA ASN A 206 -11.88 -0.51 35.53
C ASN A 206 -13.39 -0.22 35.41
N GLU A 207 -14.21 -0.88 36.24
CA GLU A 207 -15.65 -0.63 36.37
C GLU A 207 -15.91 0.81 36.83
N HIS A 208 -15.24 1.25 37.90
CA HIS A 208 -15.39 2.60 38.42
C HIS A 208 -14.98 3.65 37.40
N PHE A 209 -13.91 3.41 36.63
CA PHE A 209 -13.54 4.30 35.52
C PHE A 209 -14.59 4.36 34.42
N ARG A 210 -15.17 3.20 34.06
CA ARG A 210 -16.27 3.13 33.08
C ARG A 210 -17.50 3.90 33.52
N GLU A 211 -17.88 3.78 34.79
CA GLU A 211 -18.98 4.54 35.40
C GLU A 211 -18.67 6.04 35.36
N ALA A 212 -17.46 6.44 35.77
CA ALA A 212 -17.04 7.84 35.71
C ALA A 212 -17.06 8.43 34.29
N VAL A 213 -16.74 7.63 33.26
CA VAL A 213 -16.87 8.06 31.85
C VAL A 213 -18.33 8.29 31.47
N ALA A 214 -19.23 7.37 31.88
CA ALA A 214 -20.66 7.51 31.60
C ALA A 214 -21.28 8.70 32.35
N ASP A 215 -20.90 8.89 33.61
CA ASP A 215 -21.34 10.01 34.43
C ASP A 215 -20.85 11.33 33.86
N ARG A 216 -19.59 11.39 33.39
CA ARG A 216 -19.04 12.57 32.70
C ARG A 216 -19.81 12.87 31.42
N GLU A 217 -20.12 11.87 30.60
CA GLU A 217 -20.95 12.05 29.39
C GLU A 217 -22.35 12.60 29.74
N ALA A 218 -22.96 12.12 30.81
CA ALA A 218 -24.24 12.63 31.29
C ALA A 218 -24.17 14.07 31.82
N LEU A 219 -23.10 14.42 32.54
CA LEU A 219 -22.83 15.76 33.03
C LEU A 219 -22.60 16.74 31.87
N ASP A 220 -21.78 16.39 30.88
CA ASP A 220 -21.52 17.22 29.71
C ASP A 220 -22.83 17.54 28.96
N VAL A 221 -23.70 16.55 28.79
CA VAL A 221 -25.03 16.74 28.20
C VAL A 221 -25.88 17.71 29.03
N ALA A 222 -25.93 17.53 30.36
CA ALA A 222 -26.72 18.39 31.23
C ALA A 222 -26.20 19.84 31.25
N GLU A 223 -24.88 20.04 31.28
CA GLU A 223 -24.26 21.37 31.25
C GLU A 223 -24.47 22.05 29.88
N LEU A 224 -24.37 21.31 28.77
CA LEU A 224 -24.68 21.83 27.44
C LEU A 224 -26.15 22.27 27.36
N GLU A 225 -27.10 21.45 27.79
CA GLU A 225 -28.54 21.79 27.79
C GLU A 225 -28.83 23.03 28.65
N SER A 226 -28.15 23.14 29.80
CA SER A 226 -28.24 24.32 30.67
C SER A 226 -27.73 25.59 29.99
N ARG A 227 -26.56 25.54 29.33
CA ARG A 227 -25.97 26.68 28.60
C ARG A 227 -26.78 27.07 27.38
N LEU A 228 -27.41 26.09 26.73
CA LEU A 228 -28.21 26.27 25.53
C LEU A 228 -29.63 26.79 25.84
N GLY A 229 -30.11 26.59 27.07
CA GLY A 229 -31.47 26.93 27.48
C GLY A 229 -32.55 26.03 26.88
N ARG A 230 -32.17 24.91 26.26
CA ARG A 230 -33.06 23.90 25.68
C ARG A 230 -32.42 22.52 25.76
N LYS A 231 -33.25 21.48 25.59
CA LYS A 231 -32.74 20.12 25.42
C LYS A 231 -31.98 19.97 24.10
N LEU A 232 -30.97 19.10 24.12
CA LEU A 232 -30.24 18.72 22.92
C LEU A 232 -31.13 17.86 22.03
N GLU A 233 -31.07 18.12 20.73
CA GLU A 233 -31.76 17.29 19.75
C GLU A 233 -31.13 15.89 19.71
N ARG A 234 -31.90 14.90 19.23
CA ARG A 234 -31.42 13.51 19.12
C ARG A 234 -30.13 13.41 18.31
N ALA A 235 -30.01 14.21 17.25
CA ALA A 235 -28.82 14.25 16.39
C ALA A 235 -27.60 14.86 17.10
N GLU A 236 -27.80 15.90 17.92
CA GLU A 236 -26.73 16.54 18.71
C GLU A 236 -26.25 15.58 19.81
N ARG A 237 -27.20 14.96 20.52
CA ARG A 237 -26.90 13.99 21.59
C ARG A 237 -26.17 12.75 21.09
N ALA A 238 -26.41 12.33 19.85
CA ALA A 238 -25.70 11.20 19.24
C ALA A 238 -24.21 11.48 18.95
N ARG A 239 -23.73 12.71 19.21
CA ARG A 239 -22.34 13.14 18.97
C ARG A 239 -21.57 13.46 20.24
N ILE A 240 -22.21 13.39 21.39
CA ILE A 240 -21.60 13.74 22.67
C ILE A 240 -21.25 12.47 23.42
N GLY A 241 -19.99 12.38 23.84
CA GLY A 241 -19.47 11.33 24.70
C GLY A 241 -18.70 10.22 24.00
N VAL A 242 -17.84 9.57 24.79
CA VAL A 242 -16.98 8.46 24.36
C VAL A 242 -17.82 7.25 23.99
N GLY A 243 -18.96 7.03 24.66
CA GLY A 243 -19.86 5.91 24.36
C GLY A 243 -20.44 5.99 22.96
N GLN A 244 -20.85 7.19 22.53
CA GLN A 244 -21.38 7.41 21.18
C GLN A 244 -20.29 7.28 20.11
N LEU A 245 -19.11 7.86 20.35
CA LEU A 245 -17.97 7.74 19.45
C LEU A 245 -17.57 6.28 19.24
N ARG A 246 -17.49 5.49 20.33
CA ARG A 246 -17.17 4.06 20.27
C ARG A 246 -18.18 3.30 19.40
N ARG A 247 -19.48 3.45 19.66
CA ARG A 247 -20.53 2.75 18.90
C ARG A 247 -20.48 3.11 17.41
N PHE A 248 -20.24 4.38 17.11
CA PHE A 248 -20.10 4.84 15.73
C PHE A 248 -18.86 4.23 15.06
N ALA A 249 -17.71 4.24 15.72
CA ALA A 249 -16.46 3.69 15.19
C ALA A 249 -16.57 2.18 14.94
N GLU A 250 -17.13 1.41 15.88
CA GLU A 250 -17.37 -0.03 15.72
C GLU A 250 -18.25 -0.31 14.50
N HIS A 251 -19.37 0.40 14.35
CA HIS A 251 -20.28 0.22 13.21
C HIS A 251 -19.65 0.65 11.88
N LEU A 252 -18.93 1.77 11.88
CA LEU A 252 -18.23 2.29 10.71
C LEU A 252 -17.19 1.29 10.20
N LEU A 253 -16.38 0.72 11.09
CA LEU A 253 -15.39 -0.28 10.74
C LEU A 253 -16.01 -1.56 10.22
N GLN A 254 -17.07 -2.06 10.87
CA GLN A 254 -17.79 -3.22 10.39
C GLN A 254 -18.34 -2.98 8.97
N ARG A 255 -18.93 -1.81 8.73
CA ARG A 255 -19.44 -1.45 7.41
C ARG A 255 -18.33 -1.37 6.37
N ARG A 256 -17.23 -0.66 6.65
CA ARG A 256 -16.07 -0.55 5.75
C ARG A 256 -15.42 -1.89 5.47
N TYR A 257 -15.36 -2.77 6.47
CA TYR A 257 -14.87 -4.14 6.28
C TYR A 257 -15.74 -4.87 5.26
N LEU A 258 -17.06 -4.92 5.47
CA LEU A 258 -17.99 -5.61 4.56
C LEU A 258 -18.00 -5.02 3.15
N GLU A 259 -17.90 -3.69 3.02
CA GLU A 259 -17.76 -3.00 1.73
C GLU A 259 -16.49 -3.41 0.97
N ASN A 260 -15.39 -3.67 1.68
CA ASN A 260 -14.10 -3.99 1.09
C ASN A 260 -13.85 -5.50 0.89
N VAL A 261 -14.60 -6.38 1.55
CA VAL A 261 -14.47 -7.85 1.41
C VAL A 261 -14.44 -8.31 -0.05
N PRO A 262 -15.34 -7.85 -0.96
CA PRO A 262 -15.31 -8.27 -2.36
C PRO A 262 -14.01 -7.92 -3.10
N THR A 263 -13.31 -6.88 -2.66
CA THR A 263 -12.02 -6.46 -3.23
C THR A 263 -10.84 -7.20 -2.59
N ILE A 264 -10.92 -7.48 -1.28
CA ILE A 264 -9.87 -8.13 -0.51
C ILE A 264 -9.72 -9.61 -0.91
N VAL A 265 -10.83 -10.34 -1.06
CA VAL A 265 -10.81 -11.79 -1.31
C VAL A 265 -10.03 -12.16 -2.58
N PRO A 266 -10.28 -11.54 -3.76
CA PRO A 266 -9.50 -11.82 -4.97
C PRO A 266 -8.01 -11.50 -4.84
N VAL A 267 -7.65 -10.46 -4.08
CA VAL A 267 -6.25 -10.11 -3.81
C VAL A 267 -5.59 -11.20 -2.98
N LEU A 268 -6.26 -11.67 -1.91
CA LEU A 268 -5.76 -12.77 -1.09
C LEU A 268 -5.63 -14.08 -1.87
N GLU A 269 -6.61 -14.40 -2.72
CA GLU A 269 -6.53 -15.60 -3.59
C GLU A 269 -5.37 -15.51 -4.58
N LYS A 270 -5.14 -14.33 -5.16
CA LYS A 270 -4.00 -14.09 -6.06
C LYS A 270 -2.68 -14.24 -5.32
N GLU A 271 -2.54 -13.67 -4.13
CA GLU A 271 -1.33 -13.80 -3.31
C GLU A 271 -1.11 -15.25 -2.86
N TYR A 272 -2.17 -15.96 -2.49
CA TYR A 272 -2.10 -17.39 -2.19
C TYR A 272 -1.57 -18.18 -3.39
N ARG A 273 -2.14 -18.00 -4.59
CA ARG A 273 -1.65 -18.69 -5.81
C ARG A 273 -0.19 -18.36 -6.12
N ASN A 274 0.21 -17.10 -5.96
CA ASN A 274 1.59 -16.67 -6.18
C ASN A 274 2.56 -17.32 -5.17
N ALA A 275 2.19 -17.33 -3.88
CA ALA A 275 2.98 -17.95 -2.83
C ALA A 275 3.08 -19.47 -3.02
N SER A 276 1.97 -20.14 -3.36
CA SER A 276 1.96 -21.57 -3.66
C SER A 276 2.86 -21.92 -4.84
N ARG A 277 2.81 -21.15 -5.93
CA ARG A 277 3.70 -21.37 -7.09
C ARG A 277 5.17 -21.21 -6.70
N ARG A 278 5.53 -20.14 -5.97
CA ARG A 278 6.90 -19.92 -5.49
C ARG A 278 7.38 -21.06 -4.60
N LEU A 279 6.52 -21.55 -3.71
CA LEU A 279 6.84 -22.69 -2.85
C LEU A 279 7.11 -23.95 -3.68
N GLU A 280 6.30 -24.21 -4.70
CA GLU A 280 6.51 -25.35 -5.61
C GLU A 280 7.83 -25.21 -6.39
N GLU A 281 8.12 -24.02 -6.94
CA GLU A 281 9.39 -23.72 -7.60
C GLU A 281 10.59 -23.96 -6.67
N THR A 282 10.55 -23.43 -5.45
CA THR A 282 11.61 -23.64 -4.43
C THR A 282 11.73 -25.12 -4.03
N GLN A 283 10.62 -25.85 -3.95
CA GLN A 283 10.65 -27.28 -3.65
C GLN A 283 11.29 -28.09 -4.80
N VAL A 284 11.02 -27.72 -6.05
CA VAL A 284 11.66 -28.31 -7.23
C VAL A 284 13.16 -28.01 -7.22
N GLU A 285 13.57 -26.77 -6.95
CA GLU A 285 14.98 -26.38 -6.82
C GLU A 285 15.69 -27.18 -5.71
N LEU A 286 15.06 -27.28 -4.53
CA LEU A 286 15.60 -28.05 -3.42
C LEU A 286 15.75 -29.53 -3.77
N ASN A 287 14.74 -30.11 -4.42
CA ASN A 287 14.78 -31.49 -4.89
C ASN A 287 15.89 -31.68 -5.95
N ASP A 288 16.17 -30.68 -6.77
CA ASP A 288 17.21 -30.70 -7.80
C ASP A 288 18.62 -30.54 -7.25
N LEU A 289 18.77 -30.03 -6.02
CA LEU A 289 20.02 -30.00 -5.26
C LEU A 289 20.36 -31.35 -4.61
N HIS A 290 19.51 -32.38 -4.76
CA HIS A 290 19.80 -33.71 -4.23
C HIS A 290 21.08 -34.29 -4.86
N PRO A 291 22.03 -34.85 -4.09
CA PRO A 291 23.34 -35.27 -4.59
C PRO A 291 23.29 -36.17 -5.83
N GLU A 292 22.35 -37.12 -5.87
CA GLU A 292 22.19 -38.02 -7.02
C GLU A 292 21.71 -37.30 -8.29
N LYS A 293 20.80 -36.32 -8.17
CA LYS A 293 20.38 -35.51 -9.31
C LYS A 293 21.49 -34.57 -9.78
N LEU A 294 22.28 -34.01 -8.87
CA LEU A 294 23.44 -33.18 -9.23
C LEU A 294 24.51 -34.00 -9.96
N LYS A 295 24.79 -35.22 -9.50
CA LYS A 295 25.68 -36.16 -10.20
C LYS A 295 25.16 -36.47 -11.61
N GLU A 296 23.87 -36.74 -11.73
CA GLU A 296 23.26 -37.02 -13.04
C GLU A 296 23.30 -35.81 -13.98
N LYS A 297 22.97 -34.60 -13.49
CA LYS A 297 23.14 -33.35 -14.25
C LYS A 297 24.59 -33.15 -14.70
N GLY A 298 25.55 -33.42 -13.81
CA GLY A 298 26.98 -33.39 -14.12
C GLY A 298 27.37 -34.42 -15.19
N ARG A 299 26.81 -35.63 -15.13
CA ARG A 299 27.02 -36.69 -16.12
C ARG A 299 26.49 -36.28 -17.49
N VAL A 300 25.26 -35.78 -17.56
CA VAL A 300 24.62 -35.29 -18.79
C VAL A 300 25.42 -34.14 -19.40
N PHE A 301 25.87 -33.18 -18.56
CA PHE A 301 26.71 -32.08 -19.04
C PHE A 301 28.04 -32.58 -19.61
N ARG A 302 28.73 -33.48 -18.90
CA ARG A 302 29.98 -34.08 -19.36
C ARG A 302 29.80 -34.79 -20.71
N GLU A 303 28.74 -35.60 -20.84
CA GLU A 303 28.44 -36.32 -22.09
C GLU A 303 28.14 -35.36 -23.24
N SER A 304 27.32 -34.33 -23.00
CA SER A 304 27.03 -33.29 -23.98
C SER A 304 28.28 -32.52 -24.40
N PHE A 305 29.14 -32.16 -23.45
CA PHE A 305 30.40 -31.47 -23.71
C PHE A 305 31.35 -32.32 -24.55
N LEU A 306 31.56 -33.58 -24.16
CA LEU A 306 32.43 -34.51 -24.89
C LEU A 306 31.91 -34.79 -26.30
N SER A 307 30.59 -34.95 -26.46
CA SER A 307 29.95 -35.11 -27.76
C SER A 307 30.21 -33.90 -28.67
N LYS A 308 30.01 -32.68 -28.15
CA LYS A 308 30.28 -31.45 -28.90
C LYS A 308 31.76 -31.25 -29.21
N LEU A 309 32.65 -31.59 -28.28
CA LEU A 309 34.10 -31.55 -28.50
C LEU A 309 34.54 -32.53 -29.59
N ALA A 310 33.98 -33.74 -29.61
CA ALA A 310 34.26 -34.71 -30.66
C ALA A 310 33.78 -34.24 -32.04
N LEU A 311 32.60 -33.59 -32.10
CA LEU A 311 32.10 -32.96 -33.33
C LEU A 311 33.04 -31.84 -33.81
N LEU A 312 33.53 -31.00 -32.89
CA LEU A 312 34.49 -29.93 -33.18
C LEU A 312 35.81 -30.48 -33.73
N LEU A 313 36.39 -31.51 -33.07
CA LEU A 313 37.65 -32.12 -33.51
C LEU A 313 37.55 -32.80 -34.88
N ARG A 314 36.37 -33.30 -35.24
CA ARG A 314 36.10 -33.85 -36.58
C ARG A 314 35.89 -32.78 -37.66
N GLY A 315 35.97 -31.49 -37.30
CA GLY A 315 35.68 -30.38 -38.21
C GLY A 315 34.19 -30.20 -38.53
N THR A 316 33.31 -30.93 -37.85
CA THR A 316 31.86 -30.82 -38.02
C THR A 316 31.27 -29.84 -37.01
N VAL A 317 31.21 -28.56 -37.39
CA VAL A 317 30.43 -27.54 -36.67
C VAL A 317 29.14 -27.29 -37.45
N ALA A 318 28.28 -28.29 -37.51
CA ALA A 318 26.92 -28.09 -38.01
C ALA A 318 26.07 -27.57 -36.85
N ALA A 319 25.65 -26.31 -36.91
CA ALA A 319 24.62 -25.83 -36.00
C ALA A 319 23.32 -26.62 -36.26
N PRO A 320 22.56 -27.03 -35.23
CA PRO A 320 21.32 -27.76 -35.43
C PRO A 320 20.32 -26.89 -36.20
N PRO A 321 19.87 -27.30 -37.41
CA PRO A 321 18.93 -26.52 -38.21
C PRO A 321 17.58 -26.30 -37.51
N GLU A 322 17.20 -27.19 -36.58
CA GLU A 322 15.97 -27.05 -35.79
C GLU A 322 16.01 -25.85 -34.83
N ARG A 323 17.22 -25.40 -34.45
CA ARG A 323 17.40 -24.27 -33.54
C ARG A 323 17.76 -22.99 -34.28
N PHE A 324 18.60 -23.10 -35.30
CA PHE A 324 19.20 -21.93 -35.97
C PHE A 324 18.79 -21.77 -37.43
N GLY A 325 18.16 -22.78 -38.03
CA GLY A 325 17.67 -22.72 -39.40
C GLY A 325 16.30 -22.08 -39.51
N GLU A 326 16.04 -21.52 -40.68
CA GLU A 326 14.79 -20.87 -41.07
C GLU A 326 14.21 -21.58 -42.29
N THR A 327 12.88 -21.67 -42.37
CA THR A 327 12.20 -22.04 -43.62
C THR A 327 12.10 -20.80 -44.53
N LEU A 328 11.72 -21.00 -45.80
CA LEU A 328 11.51 -19.86 -46.71
C LEU A 328 10.44 -18.89 -46.18
N ALA A 329 9.40 -19.42 -45.53
CA ALA A 329 8.37 -18.59 -44.91
C ALA A 329 8.92 -17.75 -43.74
N ASP A 330 9.77 -18.34 -42.91
CA ASP A 330 10.44 -17.61 -41.81
C ASP A 330 11.36 -16.51 -42.35
N GLU A 331 12.05 -16.78 -43.47
CA GLU A 331 12.90 -15.82 -44.17
C GLU A 331 12.10 -14.62 -44.69
N HIS A 332 10.93 -14.84 -45.30
CA HIS A 332 10.05 -13.75 -45.76
C HIS A 332 9.49 -12.91 -44.62
N ILE A 333 9.14 -13.54 -43.50
CA ILE A 333 8.63 -12.83 -42.31
C ILE A 333 9.72 -11.91 -41.74
N ARG A 334 10.97 -12.36 -41.71
CA ARG A 334 12.08 -11.63 -41.10
C ARG A 334 12.78 -10.65 -42.05
N GLY A 335 13.05 -11.07 -43.28
CA GLY A 335 13.83 -10.33 -44.29
C GLY A 335 12.99 -9.59 -45.33
N GLY A 336 11.67 -9.85 -45.36
CA GLY A 336 10.77 -9.34 -46.38
C GLY A 336 10.75 -10.22 -47.64
N ALA A 337 9.64 -10.17 -48.37
CA ALA A 337 9.54 -10.80 -49.69
C ALA A 337 10.18 -9.90 -50.77
N PHE A 338 10.64 -10.50 -51.86
CA PHE A 338 11.14 -9.74 -53.01
C PHE A 338 9.98 -8.95 -53.65
N VAL A 339 10.15 -7.63 -53.80
CA VAL A 339 9.13 -6.74 -54.37
C VAL A 339 9.54 -6.26 -55.76
N GLY A 340 8.58 -6.26 -56.68
CA GLY A 340 8.76 -5.79 -58.04
C GLY A 340 8.74 -4.26 -58.12
N PRO A 341 8.97 -3.69 -59.32
CA PRO A 341 8.91 -2.24 -59.57
C PRO A 341 7.56 -1.60 -59.22
N ASP A 342 6.49 -2.38 -59.18
CA ASP A 342 5.13 -1.97 -58.80
C ASP A 342 4.87 -2.05 -57.28
N ASN A 343 5.93 -2.27 -56.49
CA ASN A 343 5.89 -2.44 -55.04
C ASN A 343 5.04 -3.63 -54.56
N LYS A 344 4.71 -4.58 -55.45
CA LYS A 344 4.02 -5.82 -55.08
C LYS A 344 5.02 -6.96 -54.91
N PRO A 345 4.74 -7.93 -54.02
CA PRO A 345 5.55 -9.13 -53.91
C PRO A 345 5.59 -9.87 -55.25
N VAL A 346 6.81 -10.17 -55.73
CA VAL A 346 6.99 -11.00 -56.91
C VAL A 346 6.65 -12.44 -56.52
N MET A 347 5.55 -12.94 -57.05
CA MET A 347 5.10 -14.30 -56.78
C MET A 347 5.92 -15.29 -57.62
N VAL A 348 6.87 -15.98 -56.97
CA VAL A 348 7.62 -17.07 -57.59
C VAL A 348 6.73 -18.31 -57.65
N ASN A 349 6.22 -18.64 -58.83
CA ASN A 349 5.35 -19.80 -59.06
C ASN A 349 6.11 -21.14 -59.11
N GLU A 350 7.44 -21.12 -59.18
CA GLU A 350 8.26 -22.33 -59.12
C GLU A 350 8.45 -22.78 -57.67
N GLN A 351 8.28 -24.09 -57.41
CA GLN A 351 8.60 -24.66 -56.10
C GLN A 351 10.10 -24.55 -55.86
N LEU A 352 10.50 -23.55 -55.09
CA LEU A 352 11.89 -23.36 -54.68
C LEU A 352 12.38 -24.61 -53.93
N PRO A 353 13.53 -25.18 -54.32
CA PRO A 353 14.09 -26.34 -53.65
C PRO A 353 14.27 -26.07 -52.16
N ASN A 354 13.93 -27.06 -51.33
CA ASN A 354 14.11 -27.02 -49.88
C ASN A 354 13.33 -25.88 -49.18
N ALA A 355 12.27 -25.33 -49.77
CA ALA A 355 11.50 -24.23 -49.16
C ALA A 355 10.98 -24.52 -47.74
N HIS A 356 10.60 -25.77 -47.48
CA HIS A 356 10.09 -26.23 -46.17
C HIS A 356 11.21 -26.71 -45.22
N MET A 357 12.46 -26.81 -45.68
CA MET A 357 13.57 -27.23 -44.84
C MET A 357 14.12 -26.03 -44.05
N ARG A 358 14.52 -26.27 -42.80
CA ARG A 358 15.20 -25.25 -42.00
C ARG A 358 16.66 -25.20 -42.42
N LEU A 359 17.09 -24.09 -43.03
CA LEU A 359 18.45 -23.87 -43.51
C LEU A 359 19.05 -22.65 -42.80
N PHE A 360 20.37 -22.59 -42.70
CA PHE A 360 21.09 -21.44 -42.16
C PHE A 360 22.42 -21.24 -42.92
N GLY A 361 22.99 -20.04 -42.83
CA GLY A 361 24.28 -19.72 -43.43
C GLY A 361 24.28 -19.86 -44.95
N GLY A 362 25.30 -20.50 -45.51
CA GLY A 362 25.47 -20.60 -46.97
C GLY A 362 24.31 -21.29 -47.71
N ALA A 363 23.72 -22.33 -47.10
CA ALA A 363 22.58 -23.04 -47.72
C ALA A 363 21.32 -22.15 -47.82
N GLN A 364 21.07 -21.36 -46.78
CA GLN A 364 20.03 -20.34 -46.77
C GLN A 364 20.31 -19.23 -47.79
N TYR A 365 21.57 -18.75 -47.89
CA TYR A 365 21.97 -17.77 -48.90
C TYR A 365 21.74 -18.28 -50.34
N HIS A 366 22.08 -19.56 -50.61
CA HIS A 366 21.84 -20.15 -51.92
C HIS A 366 20.35 -20.26 -52.25
N ARG A 367 19.50 -20.58 -51.27
CA ARG A 367 18.05 -20.58 -51.46
C ARG A 367 17.51 -19.17 -51.77
N ALA A 368 17.94 -18.16 -51.03
CA ALA A 368 17.57 -16.77 -51.30
C ALA A 368 18.03 -16.30 -52.71
N MET A 369 19.21 -16.73 -53.16
CA MET A 369 19.69 -16.46 -54.53
C MET A 369 18.91 -17.21 -55.60
N ALA A 370 18.45 -18.43 -55.33
CA ALA A 370 17.57 -19.16 -56.23
C ALA A 370 16.20 -18.46 -56.36
N GLU A 371 15.65 -18.01 -55.23
CA GLU A 371 14.42 -17.21 -55.20
C GLU A 371 14.57 -15.92 -56.00
N PHE A 372 15.63 -15.15 -55.76
CA PHE A 372 15.91 -13.92 -56.48
C PHE A 372 15.98 -14.13 -58.01
N ARG A 373 16.67 -15.19 -58.46
CA ARG A 373 16.78 -15.52 -59.89
C ARG A 373 15.43 -15.88 -60.49
N ALA A 374 14.64 -16.70 -59.79
CA ALA A 374 13.31 -17.06 -60.22
C ALA A 374 12.37 -15.83 -60.27
N GLY A 375 12.49 -14.94 -59.28
CA GLY A 375 11.78 -13.67 -59.24
C GLY A 375 12.11 -12.77 -60.43
N ILE A 376 13.39 -12.43 -60.63
CA ILE A 376 13.83 -11.58 -61.75
C ILE A 376 13.46 -12.19 -63.11
N GLY A 377 13.53 -13.52 -63.26
CA GLY A 377 13.17 -14.20 -64.51
C GLY A 377 11.70 -13.99 -64.92
N THR A 378 10.83 -13.60 -63.98
CA THR A 378 9.40 -13.31 -64.25
C THR A 378 9.11 -11.82 -64.47
N ILE A 379 10.09 -10.95 -64.24
CA ILE A 379 9.95 -9.51 -64.47
C ILE A 379 10.23 -9.24 -65.94
N ASN A 380 9.22 -8.77 -66.67
CA ASN A 380 9.43 -8.25 -68.02
C ASN A 380 10.32 -7.01 -67.93
N CYS A 381 11.42 -7.00 -68.70
CA CYS A 381 12.19 -5.78 -68.89
C CYS A 381 11.23 -4.71 -69.46
N PRO A 382 11.22 -3.49 -68.92
CA PRO A 382 10.46 -2.41 -69.51
C PRO A 382 10.91 -2.20 -70.96
N ASP A 383 9.96 -1.86 -71.84
CA ASP A 383 10.27 -1.53 -73.22
C ASP A 383 11.23 -0.33 -73.22
N ILE A 384 12.45 -0.55 -73.68
CA ILE A 384 13.45 0.50 -73.78
C ILE A 384 13.06 1.37 -74.98
N SER A 385 12.73 2.63 -74.72
CA SER A 385 12.35 3.55 -75.78
C SER A 385 13.55 3.86 -76.69
N ARG A 386 13.27 4.21 -77.95
CA ARG A 386 14.33 4.62 -78.89
C ARG A 386 15.09 5.85 -78.37
N GLU A 387 14.41 6.75 -77.65
CA GLU A 387 14.99 7.94 -77.03
C GLU A 387 15.97 7.58 -75.90
N GLU A 388 15.64 6.60 -75.06
CA GLU A 388 16.56 6.11 -74.01
C GLU A 388 17.79 5.43 -74.62
N ILE A 389 17.64 4.70 -75.73
CA ILE A 389 18.75 4.10 -76.45
C ILE A 389 19.64 5.20 -77.04
N VAL A 390 19.06 6.20 -77.70
CA VAL A 390 19.80 7.31 -78.32
C VAL A 390 20.55 8.14 -77.27
N ASN A 391 19.91 8.45 -76.13
CA ASN A 391 20.54 9.13 -75.00
C ASN A 391 21.68 8.30 -74.38
N ALA A 392 21.49 6.99 -74.21
CA ALA A 392 22.54 6.11 -73.67
C ALA A 392 23.70 5.90 -74.65
N CYS A 393 23.44 5.99 -75.96
CA CYS A 393 24.45 5.92 -77.02
C CYS A 393 25.14 7.26 -77.30
N GLY A 394 24.66 8.37 -76.72
CA GLY A 394 25.29 9.70 -76.82
C GLY A 394 25.19 10.34 -78.21
N ILE A 395 24.13 10.06 -78.97
CA ILE A 395 23.90 10.69 -80.27
C ILE A 395 22.87 11.81 -80.08
N ASP A 396 23.34 13.05 -80.04
CA ASP A 396 22.47 14.22 -80.10
C ASP A 396 22.06 14.47 -81.56
N ASP A 397 20.77 14.31 -81.89
CA ASP A 397 20.23 14.66 -83.21
C ASP A 397 20.30 16.20 -83.40
N PHE A 398 21.01 16.64 -84.44
CA PHE A 398 21.06 18.05 -84.90
C PHE A 398 19.81 18.46 -85.68
#